data_AF-A0A358Y5V0-F1
#
_entry.id   AF-A0A358Y5V0-F1
#
_cell.length_a   1.000
_cell.length_b   1.000
_cell.length_c   1.000
_cell.angle_alpha   90.00
_cell.angle_beta   90.00
_cell.angle_gamma   90.00
#
_symmetry.space_group_name_H-M   'P 1'
#
loop_
_entity.id
_entity.type
_entity.pdbx_description
1 polymer ?
#
loop_
_entity_poly.entity_id
_entity_poly.type
_entity_poly.pdbx_seq_one_letter_code
_entity_poly.pdbx_strand_id
1 'polypeptide(L)'
;MENNVTVKDELTEDFNFGKHVGSAIIAALYYLFLYIPFILPFQIWGKAATRLSLIWENKTLKYAEGDKIYPLHSFYFMYIIKFLIDALILLTWPLGFLLLSYIYFVEGEASGNVVEFYIIPLFANYVSVIGLKAAKEVLYFFLNNLVIWLLDVIAAIGRFLKHMWALNIVIKRKE
;
A
#
# COMPACT_ATOMS: atom_id res chain seq x y z
N MET A 1 18.85 -7.63 -13.06
CA MET A 1 19.62 -7.73 -11.82
C MET A 1 18.67 -7.41 -10.68
N GLU A 2 18.10 -8.44 -10.05
CA GLU A 2 17.34 -8.27 -8.81
C GLU A 2 18.30 -7.91 -7.69
N ASN A 3 18.16 -6.72 -7.13
CA ASN A 3 18.83 -6.38 -5.88
C ASN A 3 18.17 -7.19 -4.76
N ASN A 4 18.73 -8.36 -4.46
CA ASN A 4 18.46 -9.09 -3.22
C ASN A 4 18.98 -8.25 -2.05
N VAL A 5 18.16 -7.29 -1.58
CA VAL A 5 18.38 -6.63 -0.30
C VAL A 5 17.95 -7.60 0.78
N THR A 6 18.82 -8.57 1.09
CA THR A 6 18.71 -9.33 2.32
C THR A 6 18.95 -8.35 3.46
N VAL A 7 17.94 -8.13 4.31
CA VAL A 7 18.10 -7.37 5.56
C VAL A 7 19.19 -8.10 6.36
N LYS A 8 20.38 -7.52 6.42
CA LYS A 8 21.46 -8.04 7.24
C LYS A 8 21.23 -7.53 8.65
N ASP A 9 21.25 -8.43 9.63
CA ASP A 9 21.30 -8.02 11.02
C ASP A 9 22.51 -7.10 11.22
N GLU A 10 22.27 -5.96 11.87
CA GLU A 10 23.35 -5.05 12.22
C GLU A 10 24.29 -5.76 13.19
N LEU A 11 25.59 -5.66 12.93
CA LEU A 11 26.61 -6.13 13.87
C LEU A 11 26.55 -5.25 15.11
N THR A 12 26.02 -5.78 16.21
CA THR A 12 25.88 -5.07 17.48
C THR A 12 27.10 -5.34 18.39
N GLU A 13 27.49 -4.32 19.15
CA GLU A 13 28.44 -4.48 20.25
C GLU A 13 27.78 -5.21 21.44
N ASP A 14 28.59 -5.79 22.32
CA ASP A 14 28.09 -6.47 23.52
C ASP A 14 27.26 -5.53 24.41
N PHE A 15 26.19 -6.07 24.99
CA PHE A 15 25.26 -5.27 25.78
C PHE A 15 25.90 -4.69 27.04
N ASN A 16 25.90 -3.36 27.15
CA ASN A 16 26.31 -2.63 28.35
C ASN A 16 25.10 -1.91 28.97
N PHE A 17 24.78 -2.24 30.22
CA PHE A 17 23.60 -1.72 30.91
C PHE A 17 23.61 -0.17 31.04
N GLY A 18 24.75 0.41 31.40
CA GLY A 18 24.89 1.86 31.60
C GLY A 18 24.82 2.66 30.30
N LYS A 19 25.16 2.04 29.17
CA LYS A 19 25.16 2.68 27.85
C LYS A 19 23.86 2.45 27.08
N HIS A 20 23.30 1.24 27.14
CA HIS A 20 22.23 0.81 26.23
C HIS A 20 20.84 0.93 26.84
N VAL A 21 20.66 0.75 28.15
CA VAL A 21 19.31 0.68 28.74
C VAL A 21 18.56 2.00 28.61
N GLY A 22 19.21 3.11 28.95
CA GLY A 22 18.59 4.44 28.82
C GLY A 22 18.18 4.73 27.39
N SER A 23 19.10 4.55 26.44
CA SER A 23 18.81 4.78 25.02
C SER A 23 17.74 3.82 24.47
N ALA A 24 17.75 2.55 24.88
CA ALA A 24 16.74 1.57 24.46
C ALA A 24 15.35 1.91 24.99
N ILE A 25 15.23 2.35 26.25
CA ILE A 25 13.95 2.78 26.83
C ILE A 25 13.45 4.04 26.11
N ILE A 26 14.32 5.04 25.91
CA ILE A 26 13.96 6.27 25.19
C ILE A 26 13.52 5.95 23.76
N ALA A 27 14.25 5.09 23.05
CA ALA A 27 13.89 4.65 21.71
C ALA A 27 12.53 3.93 21.72
N ALA A 28 12.31 2.98 22.63
CA ALA A 28 11.05 2.28 22.75
C ALA A 28 9.89 3.24 23.00
N LEU A 29 10.04 4.19 23.93
CA LEU A 29 9.02 5.20 24.23
C LEU A 29 8.74 6.10 23.01
N TYR A 30 9.80 6.61 22.37
CA TYR A 30 9.69 7.44 21.18
C TYR A 30 8.96 6.71 20.04
N TYR A 31 9.39 5.49 19.72
CA TYR A 31 8.82 4.77 18.59
C TYR A 31 7.38 4.31 18.87
N LEU A 32 7.10 3.82 20.07
CA LEU A 32 5.79 3.28 20.45
C LEU A 32 4.74 4.38 20.60
N PHE A 33 5.07 5.49 21.27
CA PHE A 33 4.08 6.51 21.65
C PHE A 33 4.10 7.77 20.79
N LEU A 34 5.17 8.05 20.05
CA LEU A 34 5.26 9.25 19.20
C LEU A 34 5.34 8.89 17.72
N TYR A 35 6.30 8.06 17.34
CA TYR A 35 6.58 7.82 15.94
C TYR A 35 5.47 7.03 15.25
N ILE A 36 5.17 5.82 15.72
CA ILE A 36 4.15 4.95 15.13
C ILE A 36 2.77 5.60 15.11
N PRO A 37 2.27 6.23 16.19
CA PRO A 37 0.90 6.74 16.17
C PRO A 37 0.71 8.11 15.51
N PHE A 38 1.75 8.95 15.45
CA PHE A 38 1.61 10.32 14.95
C PHE A 38 2.50 10.60 13.73
N ILE A 39 3.82 10.40 13.87
CA ILE A 39 4.78 10.81 12.84
C ILE A 39 4.63 9.96 11.58
N LEU A 40 4.54 8.64 11.73
CA LEU A 40 4.45 7.71 10.61
C LEU A 40 3.14 7.89 9.81
N PRO A 41 1.94 7.94 10.43
CA PRO A 41 0.70 8.27 9.73
C PRO A 41 0.77 9.60 8.98
N PHE A 42 1.32 10.64 9.61
CA PHE A 42 1.49 11.95 8.97
C PHE A 42 2.39 11.88 7.73
N GLN A 43 3.52 11.17 7.82
CA GLN A 43 4.42 10.97 6.69
C GLN A 43 3.75 10.19 5.55
N ILE A 44 2.97 9.16 5.87
CA ILE A 44 2.21 8.38 4.89
C ILE A 44 1.15 9.25 4.21
N TRP A 45 0.39 10.02 5.01
CA TRP A 45 -0.61 10.95 4.53
C TRP A 45 -0.01 12.02 3.62
N GLY A 46 1.08 12.67 4.03
CA GLY A 46 1.76 13.69 3.24
C GLY A 46 2.26 13.15 1.90
N LYS A 47 2.84 11.94 1.90
CA LYS A 47 3.24 11.27 0.65
C LYS A 47 2.04 10.93 -0.25
N ALA A 48 0.90 10.55 0.30
CA ALA A 48 -0.32 10.30 -0.47
C ALA A 48 -0.85 11.60 -1.10
N ALA A 49 -0.88 12.70 -0.34
CA ALA A 49 -1.24 14.03 -0.82
C ALA A 49 -0.38 14.47 -2.01
N THR A 50 0.95 14.35 -1.89
CA THR A 50 1.87 14.70 -2.98
C THR A 50 1.62 13.87 -4.24
N ARG A 51 1.42 12.55 -4.10
CA ARG A 51 1.14 11.68 -5.26
C ARG A 51 -0.18 12.04 -5.94
N LEU A 52 -1.22 12.37 -5.19
CA LEU A 52 -2.48 12.83 -5.77
C LEU A 52 -2.34 14.17 -6.47
N SER A 53 -1.60 15.12 -5.89
CA SER A 53 -1.29 16.40 -6.55
C SER A 53 -0.63 16.16 -7.91
N LEU A 54 0.38 15.29 -7.95
CA LEU A 54 1.07 14.95 -9.19
C LEU A 54 0.15 14.26 -10.22
N ILE A 55 -0.77 13.40 -9.78
CA ILE A 55 -1.78 12.80 -10.66
C ILE A 55 -2.70 13.87 -11.25
N TRP A 56 -3.10 14.84 -10.42
CA TRP A 56 -3.96 15.95 -10.83
C TRP A 56 -3.25 16.89 -11.82
N GLU A 57 -2.00 17.25 -11.54
CA GLU A 57 -1.18 18.12 -12.40
C GLU A 57 -0.91 17.47 -13.76
N ASN A 58 -0.44 16.22 -13.75
CA ASN A 58 -0.02 15.53 -14.96
C ASN A 58 -1.18 14.86 -15.73
N LYS A 59 -2.41 14.88 -15.18
CA LYS A 59 -3.61 14.23 -15.75
C LYS A 59 -3.34 12.77 -16.19
N THR A 60 -2.64 12.01 -15.35
CA THR A 60 -2.05 10.70 -15.70
C THR A 60 -3.01 9.52 -15.64
N LEU A 61 -4.21 9.69 -15.06
CA LEU A 61 -5.28 8.69 -15.12
C LEU A 61 -5.98 8.75 -16.48
N LYS A 62 -5.27 8.32 -17.52
CA LYS A 62 -5.84 8.18 -18.86
C LYS A 62 -5.73 6.73 -19.29
N TYR A 63 -6.81 6.22 -19.85
CA TYR A 63 -6.82 4.95 -20.56
C TYR A 63 -6.22 5.17 -21.95
N ALA A 64 -5.24 4.35 -22.32
CA ALA A 64 -4.58 4.39 -23.62
C ALA A 64 -4.33 2.96 -24.10
N GLU A 65 -4.97 2.59 -25.21
CA GLU A 65 -4.88 1.22 -25.76
C GLU A 65 -3.57 0.95 -26.52
N GLY A 66 -2.94 1.99 -27.08
CA GLY A 66 -1.77 1.83 -27.96
C GLY A 66 -0.41 1.68 -27.26
N ASP A 67 -0.29 2.06 -25.98
CA ASP A 67 1.01 2.23 -25.32
C ASP A 67 1.49 0.99 -24.53
N LYS A 68 0.61 0.01 -24.28
CA LYS A 68 0.92 -1.09 -23.35
C LYS A 68 0.37 -2.44 -23.81
N ILE A 69 1.09 -3.50 -23.46
CA ILE A 69 0.71 -4.90 -23.74
C ILE A 69 -0.63 -5.27 -23.08
N TYR A 70 -0.91 -4.74 -21.88
CA TYR A 70 -2.17 -4.92 -21.15
C TYR A 70 -2.74 -3.56 -20.70
N PRO A 71 -3.42 -2.81 -21.60
CA PRO A 71 -3.84 -1.44 -21.34
C PRO A 71 -4.92 -1.34 -20.25
N LEU A 72 -5.89 -2.26 -20.25
CA LEU A 72 -6.95 -2.31 -19.24
C LEU A 72 -6.39 -2.61 -17.84
N HIS A 73 -5.53 -3.63 -17.72
CA HIS A 73 -4.87 -3.97 -16.44
C HIS A 73 -4.05 -2.79 -15.92
N SER A 74 -3.28 -2.14 -16.81
CA SER A 74 -2.47 -0.97 -16.45
C SER A 74 -3.31 0.20 -15.95
N PHE A 75 -4.48 0.43 -16.55
CA PHE A 75 -5.41 1.44 -16.08
C PHE A 75 -5.96 1.11 -14.70
N TYR A 76 -6.48 -0.11 -14.49
CA TYR A 76 -6.99 -0.54 -13.18
C TYR A 76 -5.92 -0.47 -12.09
N PHE A 77 -4.69 -0.83 -12.41
CA PHE A 77 -3.57 -0.71 -11.49
C PHE A 77 -3.32 0.76 -11.10
N MET A 78 -3.28 1.69 -12.06
CA MET A 78 -3.14 3.11 -11.75
C MET A 78 -4.33 3.65 -10.95
N TYR A 79 -5.55 3.26 -11.32
CA TYR A 79 -6.77 3.70 -10.64
C TYR A 79 -6.84 3.19 -9.20
N ILE A 80 -6.71 1.89 -8.97
CA ILE A 80 -6.88 1.29 -7.64
C ILE A 80 -5.69 1.63 -6.74
N ILE A 81 -4.46 1.39 -7.21
CA ILE A 81 -3.28 1.47 -6.35
C ILE A 81 -2.77 2.90 -6.23
N LYS A 82 -2.65 3.62 -7.36
CA LYS A 82 -2.03 4.95 -7.35
C LYS A 82 -3.02 6.06 -7.01
N PHE A 83 -4.31 5.91 -7.32
CA PHE A 83 -5.30 6.94 -7.04
C PHE A 83 -6.19 6.60 -5.85
N LEU A 84 -7.01 5.55 -5.94
CA LEU A 84 -8.07 5.27 -4.99
C LEU A 84 -7.53 5.13 -3.56
N ILE A 85 -6.50 4.30 -3.33
CA ILE A 85 -5.97 4.13 -1.98
C ILE A 85 -5.26 5.38 -1.46
N ASP A 86 -4.56 6.13 -2.31
CA ASP A 86 -3.98 7.40 -1.88
C ASP A 86 -5.06 8.42 -1.52
N ALA A 87 -6.18 8.45 -2.27
CA ALA A 87 -7.33 9.30 -1.98
C ALA A 87 -8.01 8.90 -0.66
N LEU A 88 -8.17 7.60 -0.41
CA LEU A 88 -8.68 7.10 0.87
C LEU A 88 -7.77 7.55 2.02
N ILE A 89 -6.45 7.33 1.91
CA ILE A 89 -5.48 7.80 2.92
C ILE A 89 -5.62 9.31 3.18
N LEU A 90 -5.71 10.11 2.11
CA LEU A 90 -5.81 11.56 2.21
C LEU A 90 -7.09 11.98 2.94
N LEU A 91 -8.23 11.35 2.62
CA LEU A 91 -9.56 11.72 3.10
C LEU A 91 -9.88 11.18 4.49
N THR A 92 -9.47 9.95 4.82
CA THR A 92 -9.74 9.30 6.11
C THR A 92 -9.25 10.14 7.29
N TRP A 93 -8.14 10.84 7.12
CA TRP A 93 -7.55 11.62 8.21
C TRP A 93 -8.40 12.84 8.61
N PRO A 94 -8.65 13.83 7.73
CA PRO A 94 -9.50 14.98 8.06
C PRO A 94 -10.97 14.60 8.23
N LEU A 95 -11.52 13.72 7.39
CA LEU A 95 -12.93 13.34 7.50
C LEU A 95 -13.21 12.47 8.71
N GLY A 96 -12.30 11.54 9.04
CA GLY A 96 -12.43 10.71 10.23
C GLY A 96 -12.38 11.54 11.51
N PHE A 97 -11.51 12.55 11.58
CA PHE A 97 -11.51 13.51 12.69
C PHE A 97 -12.84 14.25 12.81
N LEU A 98 -13.35 14.81 11.70
CA LEU A 98 -14.61 15.55 11.69
C LEU A 98 -15.79 14.67 12.09
N LEU A 99 -15.87 13.46 11.54
CA LEU A 99 -16.94 12.51 11.81
C LEU A 99 -16.94 12.09 13.29
N LEU A 100 -15.79 11.70 13.82
CA LEU A 100 -15.67 11.29 15.23
C LEU A 100 -15.98 12.46 16.18
N SER A 101 -15.55 13.67 15.83
CA SER A 101 -15.86 14.87 16.61
C SER A 101 -17.36 15.17 16.60
N TYR A 102 -18.00 15.07 15.43
CA TYR A 102 -19.44 15.26 15.29
C TYR A 102 -20.23 14.24 16.11
N ILE A 103 -19.89 12.95 15.99
CA ILE A 103 -20.55 11.87 16.74
C ILE A 103 -20.42 12.11 18.25
N TYR A 104 -19.23 12.45 18.74
CA TYR A 104 -19.02 12.60 20.18
C TYR A 104 -19.65 13.89 20.74
N PHE A 105 -19.38 15.04 20.13
CA PHE A 105 -19.79 16.34 20.68
C PHE A 105 -21.21 16.75 20.32
N VAL A 106 -21.71 16.36 19.14
CA VAL A 106 -23.03 16.78 18.65
C VAL A 106 -24.06 15.70 18.92
N GLU A 107 -23.87 14.47 18.42
CA GLU A 107 -24.87 13.41 18.59
C GLU A 107 -24.84 12.82 20.00
N GLY A 108 -23.65 12.61 20.56
CA GLY A 108 -23.47 12.07 21.91
C GLY A 108 -23.54 13.13 23.01
N GLU A 109 -23.69 14.41 22.66
CA GLU A 109 -23.71 15.55 23.59
C GLU A 109 -22.55 15.56 24.61
N ALA A 110 -21.41 14.98 24.25
CA ALA A 110 -20.26 14.76 25.13
C ALA A 110 -20.59 14.04 26.46
N SER A 111 -21.66 13.24 26.49
CA SER A 111 -22.17 12.57 27.70
C SER A 111 -21.42 11.27 28.05
N GLY A 112 -20.72 10.67 27.10
CA GLY A 112 -19.94 9.44 27.29
C GLY A 112 -18.54 9.67 27.87
N ASN A 113 -17.86 8.58 28.21
CA ASN A 113 -16.43 8.65 28.57
C ASN A 113 -15.59 9.12 27.37
N VAL A 114 -14.99 10.32 27.47
CA VAL A 114 -14.16 10.95 26.42
C VAL A 114 -13.06 10.00 25.92
N VAL A 115 -12.43 9.24 26.81
CA VAL A 115 -11.31 8.36 26.44
C VAL A 115 -11.78 7.24 25.54
N GLU A 116 -12.86 6.56 25.94
CA GLU A 116 -13.40 5.39 25.25
C GLU A 116 -14.11 5.76 23.94
N PHE A 117 -14.90 6.84 23.96
CA PHE A 117 -15.78 7.18 22.85
C PHE A 117 -15.19 8.21 21.89
N TYR A 118 -14.07 8.87 22.24
CA TYR A 118 -13.44 9.87 21.38
C TYR A 118 -11.95 9.65 21.18
N ILE A 119 -11.15 9.57 22.25
CA ILE A 119 -9.68 9.49 22.12
C ILE A 119 -9.25 8.18 21.49
N ILE A 120 -9.75 7.04 21.96
CA ILE A 120 -9.40 5.71 21.42
C ILE A 120 -9.82 5.58 19.94
N PRO A 121 -11.08 5.91 19.54
CA PRO A 121 -11.48 5.91 18.14
C PRO A 121 -10.66 6.87 17.28
N LEU A 122 -10.31 8.05 17.79
CA LEU A 122 -9.51 9.02 17.05
C LEU A 122 -8.09 8.50 16.81
N PHE A 123 -7.49 7.89 17.82
CA PHE A 123 -6.20 7.21 17.69
C PHE A 123 -6.28 6.07 16.67
N ALA A 124 -7.31 5.23 16.72
CA ALA A 124 -7.54 4.17 15.75
C ALA A 124 -7.70 4.70 14.33
N ASN A 125 -8.41 5.82 14.14
CA ASN A 125 -8.54 6.49 12.85
C ASN A 125 -7.17 6.94 12.31
N TYR A 126 -6.31 7.51 13.15
CA TYR A 126 -4.97 7.92 12.73
C TYR A 126 -4.07 6.75 12.37
N VAL A 127 -4.09 5.68 13.18
CA VAL A 127 -3.33 4.45 12.91
C VAL A 127 -3.86 3.71 11.67
N SER A 128 -5.15 3.84 11.33
CA SER A 128 -5.75 3.19 10.15
C SER A 128 -5.02 3.52 8.84
N VAL A 129 -4.41 4.70 8.74
CA VAL A 129 -3.61 5.13 7.58
C VAL A 129 -2.43 4.19 7.32
N ILE A 130 -1.82 3.65 8.38
CA ILE A 130 -0.76 2.63 8.27
C ILE A 130 -1.34 1.35 7.66
N GLY A 131 -2.51 0.93 8.14
CA GLY A 131 -3.22 -0.24 7.60
C GLY A 131 -3.56 -0.09 6.12
N LEU A 132 -4.08 1.08 5.71
CA LEU A 132 -4.36 1.38 4.30
C LEU A 132 -3.09 1.36 3.45
N LYS A 133 -1.98 1.87 3.99
CA LYS A 133 -0.67 1.83 3.31
C LYS A 133 -0.13 0.41 3.17
N ALA A 134 -0.26 -0.42 4.19
CA ALA A 134 0.10 -1.84 4.13
C ALA A 134 -0.77 -2.58 3.12
N ALA A 135 -2.08 -2.36 3.12
CA ALA A 135 -3.01 -2.92 2.14
C ALA A 135 -2.63 -2.51 0.71
N LYS A 136 -2.22 -1.25 0.50
CA LYS A 136 -1.69 -0.78 -0.78
C LYS A 136 -0.47 -1.57 -1.25
N GLU A 137 0.46 -1.88 -0.37
CA GLU A 137 1.67 -2.64 -0.69
C GLU A 137 1.35 -4.10 -1.01
N VAL A 138 0.46 -4.72 -0.25
CA VAL A 138 -0.04 -6.08 -0.52
C VAL A 138 -0.75 -6.15 -1.88
N LEU A 139 -1.63 -5.19 -2.17
CA LEU A 139 -2.33 -5.14 -3.45
C LEU A 139 -1.38 -4.84 -4.62
N TYR A 140 -0.37 -3.98 -4.41
CA TYR A 140 0.68 -3.76 -5.40
C TYR A 140 1.40 -5.07 -5.73
N PHE A 141 1.81 -5.82 -4.71
CA PHE A 141 2.46 -7.12 -4.88
C PHE A 141 1.55 -8.10 -5.64
N PHE A 142 0.29 -8.21 -5.24
CA PHE A 142 -0.66 -9.12 -5.88
C PHE A 142 -0.89 -8.78 -7.36
N LEU A 143 -1.19 -7.52 -7.67
CA LEU A 143 -1.48 -7.11 -9.04
C LEU A 143 -0.24 -7.11 -9.94
N ASN A 144 0.91 -6.67 -9.42
CA ASN A 144 2.10 -6.51 -10.25
C ASN A 144 2.92 -7.80 -10.40
N ASN A 145 2.87 -8.70 -9.42
CA ASN A 145 3.64 -9.94 -9.50
C ASN A 145 2.74 -11.14 -9.83
N LEU A 146 1.70 -11.40 -9.03
CA LEU A 146 0.89 -12.62 -9.19
C LEU A 146 0.01 -12.59 -10.44
N VAL A 147 -0.70 -11.47 -10.67
CA VAL A 147 -1.59 -11.37 -11.85
C VAL A 147 -0.79 -11.35 -13.14
N ILE A 148 0.31 -10.60 -13.20
CA ILE A 148 1.17 -10.57 -14.40
C ILE A 148 1.77 -11.95 -14.67
N TRP A 149 2.31 -12.61 -13.63
CA TRP A 149 2.82 -13.97 -13.76
C TRP A 149 1.75 -14.95 -14.28
N LEU A 150 0.52 -14.86 -13.77
CA LEU A 150 -0.58 -15.69 -14.24
C LEU A 150 -0.90 -15.45 -15.72
N LEU A 151 -0.94 -14.18 -16.15
CA LEU A 151 -1.15 -13.82 -17.56
C LEU A 151 -0.02 -14.36 -18.45
N ASP A 152 1.23 -14.31 -17.99
CA ASP A 152 2.39 -14.84 -18.72
C ASP A 152 2.32 -16.37 -18.85
N VAL A 153 1.91 -17.08 -17.81
CA VAL A 153 1.69 -18.54 -17.84
C VAL A 153 0.61 -18.90 -18.85
N ILE A 154 -0.54 -18.21 -18.84
CA ILE A 154 -1.62 -18.43 -19.81
C ILE A 154 -1.13 -18.16 -21.23
N ALA A 155 -0.39 -17.07 -21.44
CA ALA A 155 0.20 -16.75 -22.73
C ALA A 155 1.21 -17.82 -23.20
N ALA A 156 2.00 -18.38 -22.28
CA ALA A 156 2.94 -19.46 -22.58
C ALA A 156 2.22 -20.76 -22.97
N ILE A 157 1.15 -21.14 -22.28
CA ILE A 157 0.31 -22.28 -22.63
C ILE A 157 -0.30 -22.10 -24.03
N GLY A 158 -0.83 -20.91 -24.33
CA GLY A 158 -1.36 -20.60 -25.65
C GLY A 158 -0.30 -20.71 -26.76
N ARG A 159 0.92 -20.21 -26.50
CA ARG A 159 2.05 -20.37 -27.43
C ARG A 159 2.40 -21.85 -27.61
N PHE A 160 2.46 -22.64 -26.55
CA PHE A 160 2.75 -24.07 -26.63
C PHE A 160 1.72 -24.82 -27.48
N LEU A 161 0.42 -24.59 -27.25
CA LEU A 161 -0.66 -25.18 -28.04
C LEU A 161 -0.55 -24.82 -29.53
N LYS A 162 -0.20 -23.57 -29.84
CA LYS A 162 0.03 -23.12 -31.23
C LYS A 162 1.17 -23.88 -31.91
N HIS A 163 2.29 -24.09 -31.20
CA HIS A 163 3.44 -24.84 -31.75
C HIS A 163 3.12 -26.32 -31.93
N MET A 164 2.41 -26.94 -30.97
CA MET A 164 1.93 -28.32 -31.08
C MET A 164 0.99 -28.52 -32.29
N TRP A 165 0.07 -27.58 -32.51
CA TRP A 165 -0.84 -27.64 -33.64
C TRP A 165 -0.10 -27.47 -34.98
N ALA A 166 0.85 -26.55 -35.07
CA ALA A 166 1.71 -26.39 -36.25
C ALA A 166 2.54 -27.65 -36.54
N LEU A 167 3.09 -28.30 -35.51
CA LEU A 167 3.80 -29.58 -35.62
C LEU A 167 2.89 -30.68 -36.20
N ASN A 168 1.65 -30.80 -35.71
CA ASN A 168 0.69 -31.78 -36.22
C ASN A 168 0.35 -31.56 -37.71
N ILE A 169 0.21 -30.29 -38.13
CA ILE A 169 -0.02 -29.96 -39.55
C ILE A 169 1.19 -30.31 -40.41
N VAL A 170 2.41 -30.03 -39.94
CA VAL A 170 3.64 -30.35 -40.68
C VAL A 170 3.79 -31.86 -40.86
N ILE A 171 3.48 -32.65 -39.83
CA ILE A 171 3.52 -34.12 -39.90
C ILE A 171 2.50 -34.62 -40.93
N LYS A 172 1.26 -34.12 -40.91
CA LYS A 172 0.21 -34.48 -41.88
C LYS A 172 0.48 -34.07 -43.33
N ARG A 173 1.42 -33.15 -43.60
CA ARG A 173 1.82 -32.78 -44.96
C ARG A 173 2.98 -33.63 -45.51
N LYS A 174 3.62 -34.44 -44.67
CA LYS A 174 4.77 -35.28 -45.03
C LYS A 174 4.37 -36.71 -45.39
N GLU A 175 3.16 -37.11 -45.02
CA GLU A 175 2.46 -38.34 -45.47
C GLU A 175 1.61 -38.03 -46.72
#